data_AF-A0A1Z1XAW5-F1
#
_entry.id   AF-A0A1Z1XAW5-F1
#
_cell.length_a   1.000
_cell.length_b   1.000
_cell.length_c   1.000
_cell.angle_alpha   90.00
_cell.angle_beta   90.00
_cell.angle_gamma   90.00
#
_symmetry.space_group_name_H-M   'P 1'
#
loop_
_entity.id
_entity.type
_entity.pdbx_description
1 polymer ?
#
loop_
_entity_poly.entity_id
_entity_poly.type
_entity_poly.pdbx_seq_one_letter_code
_entity_poly.pdbx_strand_id
1 'polypeptide(L)'
;MSNSELLINKLFDRYNSSSLQKLAVIFVELEVKFSLGLENIENKNQFYHLYILDYHNQSELLLMILKEIIIVFLTILQLNFSISQLIINNFFLKKIIYNIFIKFFNKYLSNKEILNILKKYYSTNLLNKLDVILWQELCLSSLFELSYYESKKKFHLIVSSNLYLDQMSLLFENFILKIANSMSAELYYYINDNNIEYSILNLLNPRYLSLRNFRYLKNNLFLSSLLDNYIYIPKLIYNNKYKALHLSSNKITSYIFNCYRNEEISYLSNLQLIIIIFLELQDLLWPKIRRTLYSFGKLIIYIYTYLFGNTIRIFFQNIKDITQYFFK
;
A
#
# COMPACT_ATOMS: atom_id res chain seq x y z
N MET A 1 9.46 -15.48 -27.51
CA MET A 1 10.52 -14.79 -26.76
C MET A 1 10.18 -13.32 -26.71
N SER A 2 9.88 -12.80 -25.52
CA SER A 2 9.55 -11.38 -25.35
C SER A 2 10.82 -10.53 -25.52
N ASN A 3 10.69 -9.29 -25.99
CA ASN A 3 11.82 -8.35 -26.06
C ASN A 3 12.49 -8.11 -24.68
N SER A 4 11.83 -8.46 -23.57
CA SER A 4 12.40 -8.42 -22.22
C SER A 4 13.40 -9.56 -21.99
N GLU A 5 13.15 -10.80 -22.41
CA GLU A 5 14.10 -11.91 -22.31
C GLU A 5 15.43 -11.61 -23.03
N LEU A 6 15.35 -10.98 -24.22
CA LEU A 6 16.53 -10.61 -24.99
C LEU A 6 17.32 -9.46 -24.35
N LEU A 7 16.64 -8.57 -23.63
CA LEU A 7 17.25 -7.46 -22.87
C LEU A 7 17.89 -7.97 -21.56
N ILE A 8 17.26 -8.96 -20.93
CA ILE A 8 17.72 -9.63 -19.72
C ILE A 8 18.94 -10.51 -20.02
N ASN A 9 18.97 -11.24 -21.13
CA ASN A 9 20.16 -12.00 -21.52
C ASN A 9 21.35 -11.06 -21.84
N LYS A 10 21.09 -9.89 -22.45
CA LYS A 10 22.11 -8.85 -22.62
C LYS A 10 22.58 -8.22 -21.30
N LEU A 11 21.78 -8.28 -20.23
CA LEU A 11 22.17 -7.86 -18.89
C LEU A 11 23.06 -8.90 -18.21
N PHE A 12 22.73 -10.19 -18.36
CA PHE A 12 23.53 -11.30 -17.85
C PHE A 12 24.94 -11.34 -18.46
N ASP A 13 25.08 -11.02 -19.75
CA ASP A 13 26.38 -11.08 -20.43
C ASP A 13 27.32 -9.89 -20.13
N ARG A 14 26.81 -8.77 -19.59
CA ARG A 14 27.60 -7.53 -19.41
C ARG A 14 27.97 -7.17 -17.98
N TYR A 15 27.25 -7.68 -16.97
CA TYR A 15 27.46 -7.26 -15.58
C TYR A 15 27.44 -8.45 -14.61
N ASN A 16 28.62 -8.88 -14.17
CA ASN A 16 28.84 -9.92 -13.16
C ASN A 16 28.58 -9.44 -11.70
N SER A 17 27.65 -8.52 -11.45
CA SER A 17 27.32 -8.09 -10.07
C SER A 17 26.08 -8.80 -9.54
N SER A 18 26.14 -9.22 -8.27
CA SER A 18 25.06 -9.99 -7.62
C SER A 18 23.73 -9.21 -7.56
N SER A 19 23.80 -7.88 -7.49
CA SER A 19 22.66 -6.95 -7.46
C SER A 19 21.84 -6.93 -8.75
N LEU A 20 22.49 -6.94 -9.91
CA LEU A 20 21.81 -6.82 -11.20
C LEU A 20 21.04 -8.10 -11.55
N GLN A 21 21.60 -9.25 -11.18
CA GLN A 21 20.90 -10.53 -11.29
C GLN A 21 19.65 -10.56 -10.39
N LYS A 22 19.76 -10.08 -9.15
CA LYS A 22 18.62 -9.96 -8.23
C LYS A 22 17.52 -9.04 -8.76
N LEU A 23 17.91 -7.88 -9.31
CA LEU A 23 16.97 -6.94 -9.93
C LEU A 23 16.26 -7.56 -11.14
N ALA A 24 16.99 -8.28 -11.99
CA ALA A 24 16.42 -8.95 -13.16
C ALA A 24 15.36 -9.98 -12.74
N VAL A 25 15.64 -10.79 -11.70
CA VAL A 25 14.67 -11.75 -11.15
C VAL A 25 13.41 -11.03 -10.68
N ILE A 26 13.54 -9.95 -9.90
CA ILE A 26 12.39 -9.16 -9.44
C ILE A 26 11.58 -8.63 -10.62
N PHE A 27 12.22 -8.07 -11.65
CA PHE A 27 11.51 -7.53 -12.80
C PHE A 27 10.78 -8.60 -13.62
N VAL A 28 11.36 -9.80 -13.77
CA VAL A 28 10.68 -10.93 -14.42
C VAL A 28 9.47 -11.37 -13.60
N GLU A 29 9.60 -11.50 -12.29
CA GLU A 29 8.48 -11.87 -11.42
C GLU A 29 7.33 -10.85 -11.51
N LEU A 30 7.65 -9.56 -11.52
CA LEU A 30 6.68 -8.49 -11.69
C LEU A 30 6.04 -8.50 -13.08
N GLU A 31 6.81 -8.75 -14.14
CA GLU A 31 6.30 -8.86 -15.51
C GLU A 31 5.26 -9.99 -15.61
N VAL A 32 5.58 -11.17 -15.06
CA VAL A 32 4.65 -12.31 -14.99
C VAL A 32 3.39 -11.93 -14.21
N LYS A 33 3.53 -11.36 -13.02
CA LYS A 33 2.37 -10.95 -12.20
C LYS A 33 1.47 -9.94 -12.92
N PHE A 34 2.04 -8.91 -13.53
CA PHE A 34 1.24 -7.89 -14.22
C PHE A 34 0.63 -8.38 -15.53
N SER A 35 1.26 -9.36 -16.19
CA SER A 35 0.68 -9.99 -17.39
C SER A 35 -0.61 -10.77 -17.10
N LEU A 36 -0.75 -11.31 -15.89
CA LEU A 36 -1.97 -11.98 -15.42
C LEU A 36 -3.09 -11.00 -15.07
N GLY A 37 -2.85 -9.69 -15.12
CA GLY A 37 -3.82 -8.62 -14.94
C GLY A 37 -4.53 -8.60 -13.59
N LEU A 38 -5.50 -7.68 -13.46
CA LEU A 38 -6.23 -7.43 -12.22
C LEU A 38 -7.68 -7.90 -12.31
N GLU A 39 -8.07 -8.85 -11.47
CA GLU A 39 -9.49 -9.17 -11.32
C GLU A 39 -10.21 -7.99 -10.67
N ASN A 40 -11.14 -7.40 -11.42
CA ASN A 40 -12.03 -6.33 -10.97
C ASN A 40 -13.11 -6.90 -10.02
N ILE A 41 -12.70 -7.43 -8.87
CA ILE A 41 -13.59 -7.81 -7.78
C ILE A 41 -13.44 -6.72 -6.72
N GLU A 42 -14.51 -5.95 -6.53
CA GLU A 42 -14.57 -4.90 -5.53
C GLU A 42 -14.29 -5.51 -4.16
N ASN A 43 -13.13 -5.18 -3.59
CA ASN A 43 -12.91 -5.37 -2.17
C ASN A 43 -13.81 -4.34 -1.48
N LYS A 44 -14.80 -4.82 -0.71
CA LYS A 44 -15.83 -3.98 -0.04
C LYS A 44 -15.28 -2.78 0.75
N ASN A 45 -13.99 -2.77 1.07
CA ASN A 45 -13.38 -1.79 1.96
C ASN A 45 -12.41 -0.81 1.26
N GLN A 46 -11.92 -1.06 0.03
CA GLN A 46 -10.92 -0.19 -0.62
C GLN A 46 -11.13 -0.13 -2.14
N PHE A 47 -11.26 1.09 -2.65
CA PHE A 47 -11.43 1.39 -4.06
C PHE A 47 -10.18 2.12 -4.58
N TYR A 48 -9.75 1.75 -5.79
CA TYR A 48 -8.62 2.34 -6.48
C TYR A 48 -9.11 2.94 -7.79
N HIS A 49 -8.56 4.09 -8.17
CA HIS A 49 -8.83 4.73 -9.46
C HIS A 49 -8.46 3.80 -10.61
N LEU A 50 -7.48 2.91 -10.43
CA LEU A 50 -7.08 1.92 -11.44
C LEU A 50 -8.24 1.04 -11.91
N TYR A 51 -9.27 0.83 -11.08
CA TYR A 51 -10.47 0.08 -11.46
C TYR A 51 -11.35 0.75 -12.51
N ILE A 52 -11.15 2.05 -12.78
CA ILE A 52 -11.85 2.73 -13.88
C ILE A 52 -11.51 2.12 -15.24
N LEU A 53 -10.29 1.59 -15.37
CA LEU A 53 -9.79 0.93 -16.57
C LEU A 53 -10.35 -0.48 -16.68
N ASP A 54 -10.52 -0.96 -17.91
CA ASP A 54 -10.79 -2.38 -18.14
C ASP A 54 -9.55 -3.25 -17.83
N TYR A 55 -9.73 -4.57 -17.81
CA TYR A 55 -8.68 -5.52 -17.45
C TYR A 55 -7.44 -5.42 -18.37
N HIS A 56 -7.65 -5.23 -19.67
CA HIS A 56 -6.56 -5.14 -20.64
C HIS A 56 -5.75 -3.85 -20.44
N ASN A 57 -6.42 -2.71 -20.29
CA ASN A 57 -5.76 -1.44 -20.10
C ASN A 57 -5.06 -1.33 -18.74
N GLN A 58 -5.56 -2.03 -17.71
CA GLN A 58 -4.86 -2.17 -16.43
C GLN A 58 -3.51 -2.89 -16.59
N SER A 59 -3.50 -4.09 -17.19
CA SER A 59 -2.27 -4.87 -17.37
C SER A 59 -1.29 -4.15 -18.28
N GLU A 60 -1.79 -3.55 -19.37
CA GLU A 60 -0.97 -2.78 -20.30
C GLU A 60 -0.29 -1.60 -19.61
N LEU A 61 -1.03 -0.81 -18.83
CA LEU A 61 -0.49 0.32 -18.09
C LEU A 61 0.58 -0.12 -17.08
N LEU A 62 0.32 -1.18 -16.30
CA LEU A 62 1.28 -1.73 -15.32
C LEU A 62 2.58 -2.19 -16.00
N LEU A 63 2.47 -2.91 -17.12
CA LEU A 63 3.62 -3.37 -17.90
C LEU A 63 4.37 -2.21 -18.55
N MET A 64 3.68 -1.16 -19.00
CA MET A 64 4.33 0.06 -19.51
C MET A 64 5.11 0.79 -18.42
N ILE A 65 4.56 0.88 -17.21
CA ILE A 65 5.26 1.47 -16.06
C ILE A 65 6.52 0.65 -15.73
N LEU A 66 6.40 -0.68 -15.63
CA LEU A 66 7.52 -1.58 -15.37
C LEU A 66 8.65 -1.39 -16.40
N LYS A 67 8.30 -1.35 -17.70
CA LYS A 67 9.27 -1.17 -18.78
C LYS A 67 10.01 0.16 -18.70
N GLU A 68 9.32 1.25 -18.38
CA GLU A 68 9.95 2.57 -18.21
C GLU A 68 10.87 2.62 -16.98
N ILE A 69 10.49 1.94 -15.88
CA ILE A 69 11.37 1.77 -14.72
C ILE A 69 12.65 1.02 -15.13
N ILE A 70 12.53 -0.10 -15.85
CA ILE A 70 13.68 -0.87 -16.33
C ILE A 70 14.60 0.01 -17.20
N ILE A 71 14.03 0.77 -18.15
CA ILE A 71 14.80 1.69 -19.00
C ILE A 71 15.55 2.71 -18.16
N VAL A 72 14.89 3.32 -17.17
CA VAL A 72 15.55 4.29 -16.30
C VAL A 72 16.68 3.67 -15.51
N PHE A 73 16.48 2.51 -14.92
CA PHE A 73 17.54 1.79 -14.19
C PHE A 73 18.75 1.52 -15.09
N LEU A 74 18.52 1.06 -16.33
CA LEU A 74 19.58 0.83 -17.31
C LEU A 74 20.31 2.12 -17.68
N THR A 75 19.60 3.24 -17.84
CA THR A 75 20.24 4.53 -18.12
C THR A 75 21.09 5.01 -16.94
N ILE A 76 20.66 4.77 -15.70
CA ILE A 76 21.43 5.15 -14.52
C ILE A 76 22.74 4.34 -14.43
N LEU A 77 22.67 3.04 -14.71
CA LEU A 77 23.84 2.16 -14.75
C LEU A 77 24.84 2.57 -15.84
N GLN A 78 24.35 2.98 -17.01
CA GLN A 78 25.22 3.42 -18.11
C GLN A 78 25.92 4.76 -17.84
N LEU A 79 25.24 5.66 -17.13
CA LEU A 79 25.71 7.04 -16.91
C LEU A 79 26.62 7.18 -15.66
N ASN A 80 26.87 6.11 -14.91
CA ASN A 80 27.70 6.10 -13.70
C ASN A 80 27.36 7.25 -12.73
N PHE A 81 26.07 7.48 -12.48
CA PHE A 81 25.65 8.53 -11.56
C PHE A 81 26.25 8.34 -10.16
N SER A 82 26.60 9.45 -9.51
CA SER A 82 26.97 9.42 -8.10
C SER A 82 25.72 9.30 -7.21
N ILE A 83 25.89 8.71 -6.03
CA ILE A 83 24.84 8.53 -5.01
C ILE A 83 24.15 9.86 -4.67
N SER A 84 24.91 10.97 -4.58
CA SER A 84 24.37 12.29 -4.24
C SER A 84 23.45 12.86 -5.32
N GLN A 85 23.75 12.60 -6.60
CA GLN A 85 22.95 13.11 -7.72
C GLN A 85 21.58 12.43 -7.81
N LEU A 86 21.47 11.16 -7.43
CA LEU A 86 20.21 10.41 -7.44
C LEU A 86 19.25 10.85 -6.33
N ILE A 87 19.79 11.18 -5.14
CA ILE A 87 19.01 11.65 -3.99
C ILE A 87 18.40 13.04 -4.27
N ILE A 88 19.16 13.91 -4.94
CA ILE A 88 18.74 15.29 -5.19
C ILE A 88 17.71 15.36 -6.32
N ASN A 89 17.76 14.44 -7.29
CA ASN A 89 16.98 14.54 -8.52
C ASN A 89 15.77 13.61 -8.53
N ASN A 90 14.61 14.13 -8.12
CA ASN A 90 13.28 13.57 -8.45
C ASN A 90 12.97 13.58 -9.97
N PHE A 91 13.93 13.99 -10.79
CA PHE A 91 13.87 14.04 -12.25
C PHE A 91 13.47 12.70 -12.86
N PHE A 92 14.05 11.59 -12.40
CA PHE A 92 13.77 10.27 -12.97
C PHE A 92 12.33 9.86 -12.77
N LEU A 93 11.80 10.03 -11.56
CA LEU A 93 10.40 9.73 -11.28
C LEU A 93 9.47 10.59 -12.16
N LYS A 94 9.72 11.91 -12.25
CA LYS A 94 8.93 12.80 -13.11
C LYS A 94 9.03 12.37 -14.59
N LYS A 95 10.21 12.00 -15.06
CA LYS A 95 10.46 11.53 -16.43
C LYS A 95 9.73 10.22 -16.74
N ILE A 96 9.81 9.23 -15.83
CA ILE A 96 9.08 7.95 -15.94
C ILE A 96 7.60 8.26 -16.14
N ILE A 97 7.05 9.04 -15.21
CA ILE A 97 5.64 9.34 -15.20
C ILE A 97 5.22 10.12 -16.47
N TYR A 98 5.98 11.13 -16.88
CA TYR A 98 5.75 11.88 -18.12
C TYR A 98 5.70 10.98 -19.36
N ASN A 99 6.71 10.12 -19.51
CA ASN A 99 6.86 9.24 -20.65
C ASN A 99 5.68 8.27 -20.75
N ILE A 100 5.32 7.65 -19.63
CA ILE A 100 4.21 6.70 -19.56
C ILE A 100 2.89 7.42 -19.85
N PHE A 101 2.68 8.58 -19.24
CA PHE A 101 1.46 9.35 -19.42
C PHE A 101 1.23 9.66 -20.91
N ILE A 102 2.24 10.19 -21.60
CA ILE A 102 2.16 10.47 -23.03
C ILE A 102 1.95 9.18 -23.83
N LYS A 103 2.76 8.15 -23.60
CA LYS A 103 2.68 6.91 -24.38
C LYS A 103 1.33 6.20 -24.24
N PHE A 104 0.75 6.22 -23.04
CA PHE A 104 -0.51 5.56 -22.76
C PHE A 104 -1.70 6.39 -23.25
N PHE A 105 -1.73 7.68 -22.93
CA PHE A 105 -2.87 8.53 -23.27
C PHE A 105 -2.92 9.00 -24.71
N ASN A 106 -1.78 9.07 -25.43
CA ASN A 106 -1.77 9.40 -26.86
C ASN A 106 -2.61 8.44 -27.71
N LYS A 107 -2.93 7.25 -27.19
CA LYS A 107 -3.79 6.27 -27.87
C LYS A 107 -5.27 6.66 -27.85
N TYR A 108 -5.68 7.49 -26.89
CA TYR A 108 -7.08 7.74 -26.54
C TYR A 108 -7.46 9.21 -26.54
N LEU A 109 -6.49 10.11 -26.30
CA LEU A 109 -6.72 11.55 -26.13
C LEU A 109 -5.91 12.34 -27.15
N SER A 110 -6.39 13.55 -27.46
CA SER A 110 -5.64 14.47 -28.30
C SER A 110 -4.43 15.06 -27.56
N ASN A 111 -3.38 15.46 -28.30
CA ASN A 111 -2.18 16.08 -27.71
C ASN A 111 -2.52 17.29 -26.82
N LYS A 112 -3.55 18.06 -27.18
CA LYS A 112 -3.98 19.24 -26.41
C LYS A 112 -4.59 18.84 -25.06
N GLU A 113 -5.41 17.80 -25.03
CA GLU A 113 -5.99 17.28 -23.79
C GLU A 113 -4.90 16.73 -22.87
N ILE A 114 -3.97 15.95 -23.42
CA ILE A 114 -2.86 15.36 -22.66
C ILE A 114 -2.01 16.45 -22.01
N LEU A 115 -1.70 17.52 -22.74
CA LEU A 115 -0.97 18.66 -22.18
C LEU A 115 -1.76 19.37 -21.07
N ASN A 116 -3.08 19.50 -21.21
CA ASN A 116 -3.93 20.09 -20.19
C ASN A 116 -3.97 19.22 -18.92
N ILE A 117 -4.09 17.90 -19.06
CA ILE A 117 -4.06 16.97 -17.94
C ILE A 117 -2.69 16.99 -17.26
N LEU A 118 -1.61 16.90 -18.03
CA LEU A 118 -0.24 16.95 -17.50
C LEU A 118 0.04 18.24 -16.70
N LYS A 119 -0.48 19.38 -17.15
CA LYS A 119 -0.36 20.65 -16.40
C LYS A 119 -1.02 20.57 -15.02
N LYS A 120 -2.24 20.01 -14.95
CA LYS A 120 -2.93 19.77 -13.67
C LYS A 120 -2.18 18.72 -12.83
N TYR A 121 -1.75 17.64 -13.46
CA TYR A 121 -1.07 16.53 -12.82
C TYR A 121 0.26 16.89 -12.15
N TYR A 122 1.06 17.78 -12.74
CA TYR A 122 2.28 18.26 -12.09
C TYR A 122 2.04 19.22 -10.91
N SER A 123 0.83 19.77 -10.80
CA SER A 123 0.44 20.60 -9.66
C SER A 123 0.02 19.78 -8.44
N THR A 124 -0.28 18.48 -8.61
CA THR A 124 -0.68 17.57 -7.54
C THR A 124 0.51 16.72 -7.08
N ASN A 125 0.67 16.55 -5.76
CA ASN A 125 1.71 15.68 -5.20
C ASN A 125 1.31 14.21 -5.41
N LEU A 126 1.90 13.58 -6.43
CA LEU A 126 1.61 12.21 -6.88
C LEU A 126 1.97 11.13 -5.87
N LEU A 127 3.11 11.34 -5.23
CA LEU A 127 3.68 10.48 -4.22
C LEU A 127 3.86 11.31 -2.97
N ASN A 128 3.50 10.74 -1.82
CA ASN A 128 3.73 11.39 -0.55
C ASN A 128 5.24 11.49 -0.30
N LYS A 129 5.67 12.40 0.59
CA LYS A 129 7.10 12.61 0.89
C LYS A 129 7.83 11.29 1.20
N LEU A 130 7.23 10.43 2.01
CA LEU A 130 7.82 9.13 2.34
C LEU A 130 7.87 8.18 1.13
N ASP A 131 6.91 8.23 0.21
CA ASP A 131 7.00 7.44 -1.02
C ASP A 131 8.18 7.88 -1.89
N VAL A 132 8.42 9.19 -2.00
CA VAL A 132 9.59 9.70 -2.72
C VAL A 132 10.89 9.26 -2.05
N ILE A 133 10.95 9.33 -0.71
CA ILE A 133 12.11 8.85 0.05
C ILE A 133 12.33 7.37 -0.24
N LEU A 134 11.31 6.51 -0.01
CA LEU A 134 11.36 5.07 -0.25
C LEU A 134 11.79 4.72 -1.68
N TRP A 135 11.37 5.49 -2.68
CA TRP A 135 11.81 5.31 -4.07
C TRP A 135 13.31 5.53 -4.22
N GLN A 136 13.84 6.59 -3.62
CA GLN A 136 15.28 6.86 -3.63
C GLN A 136 16.04 5.76 -2.88
N GLU A 137 15.52 5.29 -1.74
CA GLU A 137 16.12 4.16 -1.00
C GLU A 137 16.19 2.90 -1.86
N LEU A 138 15.10 2.59 -2.57
CA LEU A 138 15.01 1.48 -3.51
C LEU A 138 16.06 1.59 -4.61
N CYS A 139 16.13 2.73 -5.30
CA CYS A 139 17.12 2.95 -6.36
C CYS A 139 18.55 2.80 -5.85
N LEU A 140 18.88 3.38 -4.71
CA LEU A 140 20.23 3.32 -4.14
C LEU A 140 20.63 1.90 -3.74
N SER A 141 19.73 1.22 -3.04
CA SER A 141 19.98 -0.11 -2.48
C SER A 141 20.04 -1.20 -3.55
N SER A 142 19.33 -1.00 -4.66
CA SER A 142 19.34 -1.91 -5.81
C SER A 142 20.51 -1.66 -6.77
N LEU A 143 20.94 -0.41 -6.98
CA LEU A 143 21.99 -0.06 -7.94
C LEU A 143 23.42 -0.10 -7.36
N PHE A 144 23.62 0.24 -6.09
CA PHE A 144 24.95 0.46 -5.52
C PHE A 144 25.40 -0.58 -4.48
N GLU A 145 24.71 -1.72 -4.37
CA GLU A 145 25.01 -2.77 -3.36
C GLU A 145 25.31 -2.19 -1.97
N LEU A 146 24.51 -1.19 -1.54
CA LEU A 146 24.68 -0.61 -0.21
C LEU A 146 24.52 -1.71 0.83
N SER A 147 25.50 -1.84 1.70
CA SER A 147 25.46 -2.86 2.74
C SER A 147 24.24 -2.62 3.64
N TYR A 148 23.60 -3.70 4.09
CA TYR A 148 22.47 -3.64 5.03
C TYR A 148 22.74 -2.77 6.27
N TYR A 149 24.00 -2.70 6.71
CA TYR A 149 24.41 -1.88 7.86
C TYR A 149 24.49 -0.38 7.53
N GLU A 150 24.91 -0.01 6.32
CA GLU A 150 24.83 1.37 5.84
C GLU A 150 23.39 1.78 5.55
N SER A 151 22.54 0.82 5.14
CA SER A 151 21.12 1.07 4.94
C SER A 151 20.39 1.33 6.27
N LYS A 152 20.77 0.67 7.37
CA LYS A 152 20.10 0.84 8.67
C LYS A 152 20.29 2.22 9.32
N LYS A 153 21.38 2.94 9.03
CA LYS A 153 21.70 4.25 9.64
C LYS A 153 21.14 5.45 8.88
N LYS A 154 20.78 5.28 7.60
CA LYS A 154 20.37 6.39 6.72
C LYS A 154 18.92 6.29 6.22
N PHE A 155 18.28 5.13 6.38
CA PHE A 155 17.04 4.84 5.68
C PHE A 155 15.88 4.53 6.63
N HIS A 156 14.66 4.83 6.22
CA HIS A 156 13.45 4.67 7.03
C HIS A 156 13.00 3.21 7.15
N LEU A 157 13.49 2.32 6.28
CA LEU A 157 13.12 0.90 6.24
C LEU A 157 13.82 0.06 7.32
N ILE A 158 13.04 -0.60 8.16
CA ILE A 158 13.52 -1.61 9.12
C ILE A 158 13.51 -2.97 8.41
N VAL A 159 14.56 -3.26 7.65
CA VAL A 159 14.70 -4.53 6.92
C VAL A 159 15.36 -5.58 7.82
N SER A 160 15.10 -6.87 7.59
CA SER A 160 15.96 -7.96 8.05
C SER A 160 16.71 -8.53 6.84
N SER A 161 17.98 -8.95 7.01
CA SER A 161 18.84 -9.40 5.90
C SER A 161 18.21 -10.49 5.03
N ASN A 162 17.38 -11.34 5.61
CA ASN A 162 16.81 -12.52 4.93
C ASN A 162 15.56 -12.19 4.10
N LEU A 163 14.91 -11.05 4.33
CA LEU A 163 13.66 -10.65 3.66
C LEU A 163 13.86 -9.49 2.67
N TYR A 164 15.12 -9.10 2.42
CA TYR A 164 15.44 -7.92 1.64
C TYR A 164 14.91 -8.00 0.20
N LEU A 165 15.06 -9.15 -0.47
CA LEU A 165 14.60 -9.32 -1.85
C LEU A 165 13.08 -9.24 -1.98
N ASP A 166 12.35 -9.94 -1.11
CA ASP A 166 10.89 -9.93 -1.08
C ASP A 166 10.36 -8.51 -0.82
N GLN A 167 11.00 -7.78 0.09
CA GLN A 167 10.65 -6.40 0.40
C GLN A 167 10.95 -5.45 -0.77
N MET A 168 12.07 -5.64 -1.48
CA MET A 168 12.38 -4.87 -2.68
C MET A 168 11.36 -5.12 -3.79
N SER A 169 11.02 -6.38 -4.05
CA SER A 169 9.95 -6.74 -4.99
C SER A 169 8.63 -6.07 -4.62
N LEU A 170 8.26 -6.14 -3.34
CA LEU A 170 7.01 -5.58 -2.83
C LEU A 170 6.99 -4.06 -2.93
N LEU A 171 8.11 -3.38 -2.70
CA LEU A 171 8.20 -1.93 -2.86
C LEU A 171 8.12 -1.53 -4.34
N PHE A 172 8.83 -2.21 -5.25
CA PHE A 172 8.70 -1.96 -6.70
C PHE A 172 7.25 -2.12 -7.15
N GLU A 173 6.60 -3.19 -6.72
CA GLU A 173 5.20 -3.45 -7.01
C GLU A 173 4.28 -2.34 -6.50
N ASN A 174 4.49 -1.92 -5.25
CA ASN A 174 3.77 -0.79 -4.65
C ASN A 174 3.96 0.51 -5.46
N PHE A 175 5.19 0.82 -5.89
CA PHE A 175 5.44 2.01 -6.72
C PHE A 175 4.72 1.95 -8.06
N ILE A 176 4.77 0.80 -8.73
CA ILE A 176 4.09 0.60 -10.01
C ILE A 176 2.57 0.77 -9.84
N LEU A 177 1.98 0.16 -8.80
CA LEU A 177 0.56 0.30 -8.50
C LEU A 177 0.17 1.73 -8.13
N LYS A 178 1.01 2.46 -7.38
CA LYS A 178 0.75 3.86 -7.03
C LYS A 178 0.78 4.78 -8.26
N ILE A 179 1.77 4.62 -9.13
CA ILE A 179 1.85 5.37 -10.40
C ILE A 179 0.65 5.04 -11.28
N ALA A 180 0.27 3.77 -11.37
CA ALA A 180 -0.89 3.34 -12.13
C ALA A 180 -2.19 3.97 -11.61
N ASN A 181 -2.36 3.94 -10.29
CA ASN A 181 -3.51 4.54 -9.61
C ASN A 181 -3.55 6.07 -9.75
N SER A 182 -2.40 6.76 -9.74
CA SER A 182 -2.38 8.21 -9.93
C SER A 182 -2.72 8.61 -11.37
N MET A 183 -2.20 7.88 -12.37
CA MET A 183 -2.54 8.15 -13.78
C MET A 183 -4.02 7.91 -14.08
N SER A 184 -4.59 6.85 -13.52
CA SER A 184 -6.02 6.58 -13.64
C SER A 184 -6.88 7.58 -12.86
N ALA A 185 -6.37 8.19 -11.78
CA ALA A 185 -7.03 9.28 -11.10
C ALA A 185 -7.17 10.52 -12.00
N GLU A 186 -6.15 10.84 -12.78
CA GLU A 186 -6.23 11.97 -13.73
C GLU A 186 -7.22 11.74 -14.86
N LEU A 187 -7.27 10.53 -15.41
CA LEU A 187 -8.34 10.14 -16.33
C LEU A 187 -9.71 10.38 -15.70
N TYR A 188 -9.88 9.91 -14.46
CA TYR A 188 -11.12 10.07 -13.73
C TYR A 188 -11.50 11.55 -13.57
N TYR A 189 -10.55 12.42 -13.22
CA TYR A 189 -10.81 13.86 -13.11
C TYR A 189 -11.10 14.51 -14.47
N TYR A 190 -10.39 14.11 -15.52
CA TYR A 190 -10.65 14.56 -16.88
C TYR A 190 -12.07 14.18 -17.34
N ILE A 191 -12.50 12.94 -17.09
CA ILE A 191 -13.86 12.45 -17.39
C ILE A 191 -14.92 13.14 -16.52
N ASN A 192 -14.57 13.60 -15.32
CA ASN A 192 -15.52 14.32 -14.48
C ASN A 192 -15.71 15.77 -14.94
N ASP A 193 -14.66 16.40 -15.49
CA ASP A 193 -14.69 17.78 -15.99
C ASP A 193 -15.28 17.87 -17.41
N ASN A 194 -15.19 16.79 -18.20
CA ASN A 194 -15.61 16.75 -19.61
C ASN A 194 -16.66 15.64 -19.86
N ASN A 195 -17.41 15.72 -20.95
CA ASN A 195 -18.26 14.59 -21.34
C ASN A 195 -17.40 13.40 -21.80
N ILE A 196 -17.83 12.17 -21.53
CA ILE A 196 -17.14 10.95 -21.99
C ILE A 196 -17.14 10.94 -23.52
N GLU A 197 -15.96 11.14 -24.11
CA GLU A 197 -15.76 11.00 -25.55
C GLU A 197 -15.71 9.52 -25.96
N TYR A 198 -16.13 9.23 -27.20
CA TYR A 198 -16.13 7.87 -27.73
C TYR A 198 -14.75 7.20 -27.70
N SER A 199 -13.68 7.98 -27.85
CA SER A 199 -12.29 7.50 -27.81
C SER A 199 -11.90 6.90 -26.46
N ILE A 200 -12.49 7.36 -25.36
CA ILE A 200 -12.18 6.93 -23.99
C ILE A 200 -13.00 5.71 -23.59
N LEU A 201 -14.12 5.43 -24.26
CA LEU A 201 -15.00 4.29 -23.94
C LEU A 201 -14.25 2.95 -23.98
N ASN A 202 -13.33 2.78 -24.94
CA ASN A 202 -12.53 1.56 -25.08
C ASN A 202 -11.47 1.39 -23.99
N LEU A 203 -11.19 2.45 -23.23
CA LEU A 203 -10.27 2.44 -22.10
C LEU A 203 -10.99 2.09 -20.79
N LEU A 204 -12.29 2.39 -20.71
CA LEU A 204 -13.09 2.25 -19.50
C LEU A 204 -13.60 0.84 -19.31
N ASN A 205 -13.66 0.42 -18.05
CA ASN A 205 -14.34 -0.80 -17.67
C ASN A 205 -15.83 -0.70 -18.04
N PRO A 206 -16.40 -1.68 -18.78
CA PRO A 206 -17.79 -1.65 -19.22
C PRO A 206 -18.78 -1.50 -18.04
N ARG A 207 -18.40 -1.95 -16.84
CA ARG A 207 -19.21 -1.80 -15.62
C ARG A 207 -19.46 -0.34 -15.24
N TYR A 208 -18.51 0.56 -15.51
CA TYR A 208 -18.59 1.97 -15.12
C TYR A 208 -19.09 2.89 -16.24
N LEU A 209 -19.55 2.34 -17.37
CA LEU A 209 -20.13 3.13 -18.47
C LEU A 209 -21.48 3.77 -18.11
N SER A 210 -22.25 3.15 -17.21
CA SER A 210 -23.51 3.74 -16.75
C SER A 210 -23.25 4.87 -15.76
N LEU A 211 -24.01 5.97 -15.88
CA LEU A 211 -23.93 7.10 -14.94
C LEU A 211 -24.10 6.67 -13.48
N ARG A 212 -24.95 5.68 -13.21
CA ARG A 212 -25.17 5.14 -11.86
C ARG A 212 -23.92 4.46 -11.32
N ASN A 213 -23.28 3.59 -12.09
CA ASN A 213 -22.10 2.86 -11.65
C ASN A 213 -20.87 3.76 -11.57
N PHE A 214 -20.74 4.73 -12.48
CA PHE A 214 -19.71 5.75 -12.39
C PHE A 214 -19.84 6.60 -11.12
N ARG A 215 -21.06 7.04 -10.77
CA ARG A 215 -21.32 7.74 -9.50
C ARG A 215 -21.06 6.87 -8.28
N TYR A 216 -21.36 5.58 -8.34
CA TYR A 216 -21.02 4.64 -7.29
C TYR A 216 -19.50 4.55 -7.06
N LEU A 217 -18.72 4.37 -8.13
CA LEU A 217 -17.25 4.41 -8.09
C LEU A 217 -16.75 5.72 -7.47
N LYS A 218 -17.26 6.87 -7.94
CA LYS A 218 -16.91 8.20 -7.42
C LYS A 218 -17.13 8.33 -5.92
N ASN A 219 -18.30 7.94 -5.43
CA ASN A 219 -18.63 8.05 -4.01
C ASN A 219 -17.72 7.16 -3.16
N ASN A 220 -17.40 5.96 -3.64
CA ASN A 220 -16.53 5.05 -2.92
C ASN A 220 -15.07 5.52 -2.91
N LEU A 221 -14.56 6.06 -4.02
CA LEU A 221 -13.21 6.67 -4.09
C LEU A 221 -13.09 7.89 -3.18
N PHE A 222 -14.14 8.71 -3.13
CA PHE A 222 -14.20 9.85 -2.22
C PHE A 222 -14.20 9.40 -0.76
N LEU A 223 -15.03 8.41 -0.40
CA LEU A 223 -15.07 7.88 0.96
C LEU A 223 -13.75 7.20 1.35
N SER A 224 -13.16 6.40 0.45
CA SER A 224 -11.88 5.72 0.72
C SER A 224 -10.76 6.73 0.93
N SER A 225 -10.66 7.77 0.09
CA SER A 225 -9.66 8.82 0.25
C SER A 225 -9.83 9.63 1.55
N LEU A 226 -11.07 9.93 1.96
CA LEU A 226 -11.33 10.57 3.25
C LEU A 226 -10.90 9.69 4.43
N LEU A 227 -11.27 8.41 4.41
CA LEU A 227 -10.88 7.46 5.46
C LEU A 227 -9.37 7.25 5.51
N ASP A 228 -8.71 7.14 4.36
CA ASP A 228 -7.26 7.02 4.28
C ASP A 228 -6.59 8.28 4.84
N ASN A 229 -7.00 9.48 4.42
CA ASN A 229 -6.38 10.73 4.84
C ASN A 229 -6.56 11.04 6.32
N TYR A 230 -7.77 10.85 6.86
CA TYR A 230 -8.03 11.24 8.25
C TYR A 230 -7.79 10.09 9.21
N ILE A 231 -8.17 8.86 8.89
CA ILE A 231 -8.15 7.76 9.87
C ILE A 231 -6.92 6.87 9.70
N TYR A 232 -6.71 6.31 8.51
CA TYR A 232 -5.72 5.26 8.33
C TYR A 232 -4.29 5.79 8.27
N ILE A 233 -4.03 6.90 7.57
CA ILE A 233 -2.69 7.49 7.45
C ILE A 233 -2.16 7.93 8.83
N PRO A 234 -2.89 8.71 9.65
CA PRO A 234 -2.40 9.11 10.97
C PRO A 234 -2.18 7.92 11.89
N LYS A 235 -3.07 6.92 11.84
CA LYS A 235 -2.89 5.66 12.58
C LYS A 235 -1.63 4.91 12.15
N LEU A 236 -1.33 4.85 10.86
CA LEU A 236 -0.12 4.21 10.35
C LEU A 236 1.15 4.96 10.76
N ILE A 237 1.12 6.30 10.73
CA ILE A 237 2.24 7.14 11.18
C ILE A 237 2.49 6.91 12.68
N TYR A 238 1.44 7.00 13.51
CA TYR A 238 1.53 6.75 14.96
C TYR A 238 2.14 5.39 15.28
N ASN A 239 1.74 4.35 14.54
CA ASN A 239 2.22 2.99 14.74
C ASN A 239 3.58 2.71 14.09
N ASN A 240 4.25 3.70 13.48
CA ASN A 240 5.49 3.51 12.71
C ASN A 240 5.37 2.39 11.67
N LYS A 241 4.27 2.42 10.92
CA LYS A 241 3.92 1.43 9.89
C LYS A 241 3.76 2.09 8.53
N TYR A 242 4.21 1.37 7.51
CA TYR A 242 3.94 1.71 6.12
C TYR A 242 3.01 0.68 5.49
N LYS A 243 2.05 1.16 4.71
CA LYS A 243 1.11 0.34 3.95
C LYS A 243 1.54 0.35 2.49
N ALA A 244 2.05 -0.77 2.01
CA ALA A 244 2.42 -0.99 0.63
C ALA A 244 1.31 -1.74 -0.11
N LEU A 245 1.04 -1.36 -1.35
CA LEU A 245 0.14 -2.06 -2.26
C LEU A 245 0.85 -3.28 -2.87
N HIS A 246 0.13 -4.38 -2.98
CA HIS A 246 0.64 -5.64 -3.54
C HIS A 246 -0.48 -6.41 -4.23
N LEU A 247 -0.15 -7.15 -5.29
CA LEU A 247 -1.07 -8.03 -6.00
C LEU A 247 -1.02 -9.43 -5.43
N SER A 248 -2.13 -9.82 -4.80
CA SER A 248 -2.36 -11.18 -4.34
C SER A 248 -3.59 -11.73 -5.04
N SER A 249 -3.47 -12.88 -5.70
CA SER A 249 -4.57 -13.52 -6.45
C SER A 249 -5.28 -12.55 -7.41
N ASN A 250 -4.50 -11.82 -8.22
CA ASN A 250 -4.99 -10.79 -9.16
C ASN A 250 -5.78 -9.63 -8.53
N LYS A 251 -5.67 -9.41 -7.21
CA LYS A 251 -6.36 -8.32 -6.51
C LYS A 251 -5.36 -7.39 -5.86
N ILE A 252 -5.67 -6.10 -5.86
CA ILE A 252 -4.90 -5.12 -5.09
C ILE A 252 -5.22 -5.33 -3.61
N THR A 253 -4.19 -5.73 -2.87
CA THR A 253 -4.18 -5.90 -1.43
C THR A 253 -3.13 -4.99 -0.81
N SER A 254 -3.07 -4.95 0.51
CA SER A 254 -2.07 -4.17 1.22
C SER A 254 -1.25 -5.02 2.17
N TYR A 255 0.07 -4.87 2.09
CA TYR A 255 1.01 -5.42 3.05
C TYR A 255 1.51 -4.29 3.97
N ILE A 256 1.61 -4.58 5.27
CA ILE A 256 2.00 -3.58 6.27
C ILE A 256 3.32 -4.02 6.90
N PHE A 257 4.33 -3.14 6.86
CA PHE A 257 5.61 -3.37 7.50
C PHE A 257 6.03 -2.17 8.35
N ASN A 258 7.00 -2.40 9.24
CA ASN A 258 7.49 -1.38 10.17
C ASN A 258 8.46 -0.44 9.46
N CYS A 259 8.26 0.87 9.65
CA CYS A 259 9.02 1.93 9.01
C CYS A 259 9.14 3.09 10.00
N TYR A 260 10.32 3.73 10.07
CA TYR A 260 10.49 4.90 10.93
C TYR A 260 9.73 6.09 10.34
N ARG A 261 8.73 6.64 11.05
CA ARG A 261 7.84 7.70 10.52
C ARG A 261 7.64 8.87 11.49
N ASN A 262 8.46 8.98 12.53
CA ASN A 262 8.30 10.01 13.56
C ASN A 262 8.28 11.44 13.01
N GLU A 263 9.10 11.75 12.01
CA GLU A 263 9.15 13.08 11.40
C GLU A 263 7.83 13.47 10.70
N GLU A 264 7.06 12.48 10.24
CA GLU A 264 5.80 12.73 9.53
C GLU A 264 4.68 13.23 10.42
N ILE A 265 4.79 13.03 11.74
CA ILE A 265 3.83 13.56 12.72
C ILE A 265 3.75 15.08 12.59
N SER A 266 4.88 15.75 12.32
CA SER A 266 4.94 17.21 12.16
C SER A 266 4.21 17.73 10.91
N TYR A 267 3.92 16.87 9.93
CA TYR A 267 3.21 17.22 8.70
C TYR A 267 1.71 16.93 8.76
N LEU A 268 1.20 16.40 9.87
CA LEU A 268 -0.22 16.12 10.04
C LEU A 268 -1.00 17.40 10.31
N SER A 269 -2.17 17.50 9.68
CA SER A 269 -3.14 18.56 9.96
C SER A 269 -3.71 18.43 11.37
N ASN A 270 -4.25 19.52 11.91
CA ASN A 270 -4.89 19.54 13.24
C ASN A 270 -5.99 18.47 13.39
N LEU A 271 -6.78 18.22 12.34
CA LEU A 271 -7.81 17.17 12.35
C LEU A 271 -7.20 15.76 12.43
N GLN A 272 -6.08 15.52 11.75
CA GLN A 272 -5.36 14.25 11.83
C GLN A 272 -4.68 14.07 13.19
N LEU A 273 -4.19 15.15 13.81
CA LEU A 273 -3.59 15.12 15.15
C LEU A 273 -4.61 14.73 16.23
N ILE A 274 -5.88 15.13 16.10
CA ILE A 274 -6.96 14.67 17.00
C ILE A 274 -7.05 13.14 17.01
N ILE A 275 -6.87 12.49 15.86
CA ILE A 275 -6.92 11.02 15.75
C ILE A 275 -5.73 10.38 16.46
N ILE A 276 -4.56 11.01 16.42
CA ILE A 276 -3.40 10.58 17.22
C ILE A 276 -3.69 10.71 18.71
N ILE A 277 -4.25 11.83 19.15
CA ILE A 277 -4.62 12.03 20.57
C ILE A 277 -5.59 10.94 21.04
N PHE A 278 -6.57 10.55 20.22
CA PHE A 278 -7.47 9.45 20.54
C PHE A 278 -6.73 8.11 20.67
N LEU A 279 -5.76 7.83 19.80
CA LEU A 279 -4.92 6.63 19.89
C LEU A 279 -4.05 6.63 21.15
N GLU A 280 -3.45 7.76 21.50
CA GLU A 280 -2.66 7.91 22.72
C GLU A 280 -3.54 7.74 23.98
N LEU A 281 -4.73 8.33 24.00
CA LEU A 281 -5.69 8.14 25.08
C LEU A 281 -6.12 6.67 25.18
N GLN A 282 -6.36 6.00 24.04
CA GLN A 282 -6.66 4.58 24.01
C GLN A 282 -5.52 3.78 24.64
N ASP A 283 -4.27 4.02 24.25
CA ASP A 283 -3.11 3.28 24.77
C ASP A 283 -2.87 3.55 26.27
N LEU A 284 -3.20 4.75 26.76
CA LEU A 284 -3.11 5.09 28.19
C LEU A 284 -4.25 4.50 29.04
N LEU A 285 -5.47 4.48 28.51
CA LEU A 285 -6.68 4.09 29.25
C LEU A 285 -6.97 2.59 29.15
N TRP A 286 -6.78 1.98 27.98
CA TRP A 286 -7.15 0.59 27.72
C TRP A 286 -6.50 -0.42 28.69
N PRO A 287 -5.20 -0.32 29.04
CA PRO A 287 -4.60 -1.21 30.02
C PRO A 287 -5.25 -1.08 31.42
N LYS A 288 -5.61 0.15 31.81
CA LYS A 288 -6.24 0.44 33.11
C LYS A 288 -7.66 -0.12 33.16
N ILE A 289 -8.46 0.14 32.12
CA ILE A 289 -9.83 -0.37 31.98
C ILE A 289 -9.82 -1.91 31.96
N ARG A 290 -8.91 -2.53 31.21
CA ARG A 290 -8.79 -3.99 31.16
C ARG A 290 -8.45 -4.58 32.53
N ARG A 291 -7.55 -3.93 33.29
CA ARG A 291 -7.18 -4.36 34.63
C ARG A 291 -8.33 -4.22 35.63
N THR A 292 -9.09 -3.13 35.58
CA THR A 292 -10.26 -2.96 36.45
C THR A 292 -11.35 -3.97 36.13
N LEU A 293 -11.69 -4.14 34.85
CA LEU A 293 -12.67 -5.15 34.41
C LEU A 293 -12.27 -6.57 34.81
N TYR A 294 -10.99 -6.92 34.67
CA TYR A 294 -10.48 -8.22 35.09
C TYR A 294 -10.62 -8.44 36.61
N SER A 295 -10.31 -7.42 37.42
CA SER A 295 -10.51 -7.48 38.88
C SER A 295 -12.00 -7.58 39.26
N PHE A 296 -12.88 -6.82 38.61
CA PHE A 296 -14.33 -6.93 38.81
C PHE A 296 -14.84 -8.32 38.42
N GLY A 297 -14.38 -8.88 37.30
CA GLY A 297 -14.71 -10.23 36.88
C GLY A 297 -14.29 -11.28 37.92
N LYS A 298 -13.09 -11.16 38.49
CA LYS A 298 -12.64 -12.02 39.59
C LYS A 298 -13.53 -11.92 40.83
N LEU A 299 -13.95 -10.71 41.19
CA LEU A 299 -14.81 -10.47 42.34
C LEU A 299 -16.19 -11.11 42.12
N ILE A 300 -16.76 -10.95 40.93
CA ILE A 300 -18.03 -11.60 40.55
C ILE A 300 -17.91 -13.12 40.62
N ILE A 301 -16.85 -13.70 40.03
CA ILE A 301 -16.60 -15.16 40.08
C ILE A 301 -16.47 -15.61 41.54
N TYR A 302 -15.74 -14.88 42.37
CA TYR A 302 -15.58 -15.19 43.79
C TYR A 302 -16.92 -15.22 44.52
N ILE A 303 -17.76 -14.19 44.36
CA ILE A 303 -19.10 -14.14 44.96
C ILE A 303 -19.92 -15.36 44.53
N TYR A 304 -19.93 -15.70 43.24
CA TYR A 304 -20.66 -16.87 42.75
C TYR A 304 -20.13 -18.17 43.36
N THR A 305 -18.81 -18.39 43.34
CA THR A 305 -18.21 -19.60 43.93
C THR A 305 -18.50 -19.71 45.43
N TYR A 306 -18.50 -18.60 46.16
CA TYR A 306 -18.83 -18.57 47.58
C TYR A 306 -20.31 -18.89 47.83
N LEU A 307 -21.23 -18.24 47.10
CA LEU A 307 -22.67 -18.47 47.23
C LEU A 307 -23.02 -19.92 46.89
N PHE A 308 -22.58 -20.44 45.74
CA PHE A 308 -22.82 -21.83 45.34
C PHE A 308 -22.14 -22.83 46.27
N GLY A 309 -20.90 -22.58 46.68
CA GLY A 309 -20.19 -23.45 47.60
C GLY A 309 -20.89 -23.55 48.96
N ASN A 310 -21.39 -22.42 49.48
CA ASN A 310 -22.08 -22.40 50.76
C ASN A 310 -23.49 -22.99 50.67
N THR A 311 -24.24 -22.78 49.58
CA THR A 311 -25.54 -23.44 49.38
C THR A 311 -25.39 -24.95 49.30
N ILE A 312 -24.42 -25.45 48.51
CA ILE A 312 -24.11 -26.88 48.41
C ILE A 312 -23.73 -27.43 49.79
N ARG A 313 -22.89 -26.73 50.56
CA ARG A 313 -22.49 -27.14 51.91
C ARG A 313 -23.69 -27.27 52.86
N ILE A 314 -24.57 -26.29 52.87
CA ILE A 314 -25.79 -26.30 53.71
C ILE A 314 -26.71 -27.45 53.29
N PHE A 315 -26.88 -27.69 51.98
CA PHE A 315 -27.65 -28.83 51.48
C PHE A 315 -27.08 -30.17 51.99
N PHE A 316 -25.76 -30.37 51.90
CA PHE A 316 -25.13 -31.59 52.41
C PHE A 316 -25.21 -31.73 53.93
N GLN A 317 -25.10 -30.63 54.69
CA GLN A 317 -25.29 -30.64 56.15
C GLN A 317 -26.71 -31.07 56.53
N ASN A 318 -27.73 -30.47 55.89
CA ASN A 318 -29.12 -30.84 56.14
C ASN A 318 -29.42 -32.31 55.80
N ILE A 319 -28.89 -32.82 54.68
CA ILE A 319 -29.01 -34.25 54.33
C ILE A 319 -28.38 -35.12 55.42
N LYS A 320 -27.19 -34.76 55.90
CA LYS A 320 -26.49 -35.50 56.95
C LYS A 320 -27.29 -35.52 58.25
N ASP A 321 -27.82 -34.37 58.67
CA ASP A 321 -28.61 -34.27 59.90
C ASP A 321 -29.91 -35.08 59.81
N ILE A 322 -30.59 -35.06 58.65
CA ILE A 322 -31.77 -35.90 58.39
C ILE A 322 -31.39 -37.39 58.46
N THR A 323 -30.30 -37.81 57.82
CA THR A 323 -29.87 -39.22 57.88
C THR A 323 -29.53 -39.66 59.30
N GLN A 324 -28.97 -38.80 60.14
CA GLN A 324 -28.71 -39.11 61.55
C GLN A 324 -29.98 -39.20 62.39
N TYR A 325 -31.03 -38.46 62.04
CA TYR A 325 -32.35 -38.55 62.69
C TYR A 325 -33.11 -39.82 62.34
N PHE A 326 -32.96 -40.34 61.11
CA PHE A 326 -33.64 -41.57 60.66
C PHE A 326 -32.93 -42.87 61.08
N PHE A 327 -31.65 -42.81 61.45
CA PHE A 327 -30.83 -43.98 61.88
C PHE A 327 -30.50 -43.99 63.38
N LYS A 328 -31.21 -43.21 64.19
CA LYS A 328 -31.31 -43.31 65.65
C LYS A 328 -32.67 -43.89 66.00
#